data_AF-A0A088E4N5-F1
#
_entry.id   AF-A0A088E4N5-F1
#
_cell.length_a   1.000
_cell.length_b   1.000
_cell.length_c   1.000
_cell.angle_alpha   90.00
_cell.angle_beta   90.00
_cell.angle_gamma   90.00
#
_symmetry.space_group_name_H-M   'P 1'
#
loop_
_entity.id
_entity.type
_entity.pdbx_description
1 polymer ?
#
loop_
_entity_poly.entity_id
_entity_poly.type
_entity_poly.pdbx_seq_one_letter_code
_entity_poly.pdbx_strand_id
1 'polypeptide(L)'
;MIISARSAQKVIFSTCRRLKIGDGVRVESYKRDRFIEIYLVSNDKYKIIENGYIRRELTISGQELKDFLKGILSIEFPRSNVLYLSEVHSII
;
A
#
# COMPACT_ATOMS: atom_id res chain seq x y z
N MET A 1 -1.54 -3.82 12.17
CA MET A 1 -1.28 -2.68 13.10
C MET A 1 -2.04 -1.44 12.66
N ILE A 2 -2.38 -0.54 13.59
CA ILE A 2 -2.96 0.77 13.27
C ILE A 2 -1.83 1.77 13.09
N ILE A 3 -1.90 2.60 12.04
CA ILE A 3 -0.93 3.66 11.75
C ILE A 3 -1.65 5.00 11.58
N SER A 4 -0.99 6.09 11.97
CA SER A 4 -1.50 7.43 11.68
C SER A 4 -1.40 7.71 10.18
N ALA A 5 -2.42 8.36 9.61
CA ALA A 5 -2.39 8.75 8.19
C ALA A 5 -1.21 9.68 7.88
N ARG A 6 -0.84 10.55 8.83
CA ARG A 6 0.32 11.44 8.71
C ARG A 6 1.64 10.68 8.52
N SER A 7 1.82 9.56 9.22
CA SER A 7 3.03 8.73 9.13
C SER A 7 2.91 7.60 8.10
N ALA A 8 1.73 7.39 7.51
CA ALA A 8 1.41 6.20 6.75
C ALA A 8 2.37 6.00 5.57
N GLN A 9 2.63 7.05 4.80
CA GLN A 9 3.53 7.00 3.65
C GLN A 9 4.92 6.47 4.02
N LYS A 10 5.51 6.98 5.11
CA LYS A 10 6.83 6.54 5.60
C LYS A 10 6.80 5.10 6.10
N VAL A 11 5.79 4.73 6.88
CA VAL A 11 5.68 3.39 7.46
C VAL A 11 5.47 2.35 6.37
N ILE A 12 4.51 2.57 5.46
CA ILE A 12 4.20 1.66 4.34
C ILE A 12 5.44 1.48 3.46
N PHE A 13 6.10 2.58 3.08
CA PHE A 13 7.32 2.51 2.26
C PHE A 13 8.43 1.71 2.95
N SER A 14 8.67 1.94 4.24
CA SER A 14 9.67 1.19 5.01
C SER A 14 9.33 -0.30 5.13
N THR A 15 8.04 -0.65 5.22
CA THR A 15 7.60 -2.05 5.24
C THR A 15 7.79 -2.69 3.88
N CYS A 16 7.43 -2.01 2.78
CA CYS A 16 7.60 -2.51 1.42
C CYS A 16 9.05 -2.88 1.10
N ARG A 17 10.02 -2.05 1.54
CA ARG A 17 11.45 -2.31 1.37
C ARG A 17 11.98 -3.55 2.10
N ARG A 18 11.21 -4.11 3.03
CA ARG A 18 11.56 -5.29 3.82
C ARG A 18 10.84 -6.55 3.37
N LEU A 19 9.96 -6.44 2.37
CA LEU A 19 9.22 -7.58 1.83
C LEU A 19 10.15 -8.55 1.11
N LYS A 20 9.80 -9.83 1.15
CA LYS A 20 10.36 -10.83 0.22
C LYS A 20 9.46 -10.90 -1.02
N ILE A 21 9.99 -11.42 -2.11
CA ILE A 21 9.20 -11.64 -3.32
C ILE A 21 8.05 -12.59 -2.98
N GLY A 22 6.82 -12.22 -3.37
CA GLY A 22 5.59 -12.93 -3.03
C GLY A 22 4.88 -12.38 -1.78
N ASP A 23 5.59 -11.68 -0.89
CA ASP A 23 4.98 -10.98 0.22
C ASP A 23 4.39 -9.63 -0.23
N GLY A 24 3.44 -9.15 0.56
CA GLY A 24 2.83 -7.85 0.38
C GLY A 24 2.32 -7.25 1.67
N VAL A 25 1.79 -6.04 1.53
CA VAL A 25 1.06 -5.34 2.58
C VAL A 25 -0.30 -4.90 2.06
N ARG A 26 -1.29 -4.96 2.93
CA ARG A 26 -2.60 -4.34 2.72
C ARG A 26 -2.74 -3.15 3.64
N VAL A 27 -3.20 -2.04 3.08
CA VAL A 27 -3.55 -0.81 3.80
C VAL A 27 -5.04 -0.57 3.62
N GLU A 28 -5.77 -0.51 4.74
CA GLU A 28 -7.22 -0.38 4.73
C GLU A 28 -7.66 0.93 5.40
N SER A 29 -8.79 1.46 4.92
CA SER A 29 -9.48 2.57 5.58
C SER A 29 -9.94 2.16 6.98
N TYR A 30 -10.26 3.14 7.83
CA TYR A 30 -10.83 2.84 9.15
C TYR A 30 -12.10 1.98 9.08
N LYS A 31 -12.93 2.18 8.05
CA LYS A 31 -14.17 1.43 7.83
C LYS A 31 -13.95 0.07 7.16
N ARG A 32 -12.73 -0.21 6.69
CA ARG A 32 -12.35 -1.42 5.94
C ARG A 32 -13.16 -1.65 4.65
N ASP A 33 -13.74 -0.58 4.12
CA ASP A 33 -14.50 -0.55 2.87
C ASP A 33 -13.62 -0.28 1.65
N ARG A 34 -12.38 0.18 1.87
CA ARG A 34 -11.42 0.57 0.85
C ARG A 34 -10.04 0.11 1.25
N PHE A 35 -9.29 -0.41 0.30
CA PHE A 35 -7.93 -0.87 0.54
C PHE A 35 -7.00 -0.65 -0.65
N ILE A 36 -5.71 -0.62 -0.36
CA ILE A 36 -4.65 -0.83 -1.34
C ILE A 36 -3.82 -2.03 -0.90
N GLU A 37 -3.43 -2.88 -1.84
CA GLU A 37 -2.45 -3.93 -1.62
C GLU A 37 -1.19 -3.65 -2.44
N ILE A 38 -0.04 -3.96 -1.87
CA ILE A 38 1.26 -3.73 -2.47
C ILE A 38 2.07 -5.01 -2.30
N TYR A 39 2.39 -5.68 -3.40
CA TYR A 39 3.15 -6.93 -3.41
C TYR A 39 4.50 -6.72 -4.07
N LEU A 40 5.56 -7.27 -3.48
CA LEU A 40 6.86 -7.33 -4.15
C LEU A 40 6.84 -8.51 -5.14
N VAL A 41 6.89 -8.22 -6.43
CA VAL A 41 6.83 -9.24 -7.49
C VAL A 41 8.19 -9.52 -8.14
N SER A 42 9.16 -8.64 -7.95
CA SER A 42 10.57 -8.82 -8.37
C SER A 42 11.47 -7.88 -7.57
N ASN A 43 12.81 -7.98 -7.72
CA ASN A 43 13.83 -7.27 -6.94
C ASN A 43 13.61 -5.75 -6.76
N ASP A 44 12.86 -5.09 -7.63
CA ASP A 44 12.41 -3.71 -7.42
C ASP A 44 11.08 -3.40 -8.13
N LYS A 45 10.20 -4.40 -8.24
CA LYS A 45 8.88 -4.22 -8.88
C LYS A 45 7.78 -4.52 -7.90
N TYR A 46 6.86 -3.57 -7.78
CA TYR A 46 5.73 -3.65 -6.88
C TYR A 46 4.44 -3.72 -7.69
N LYS A 47 3.65 -4.77 -7.47
CA LYS A 47 2.28 -4.85 -7.96
C LYS A 47 1.37 -4.16 -6.95
N ILE A 48 0.56 -3.23 -7.43
CA ILE A 48 -0.39 -2.48 -6.62
C ILE A 48 -1.80 -2.86 -7.07
N ILE A 49 -2.66 -3.15 -6.09
CA ILE A 49 -4.10 -3.38 -6.29
C ILE A 49 -4.83 -2.31 -5.50
N GLU A 50 -5.58 -1.47 -6.20
CA GLU A 50 -6.44 -0.45 -5.61
C GLU A 50 -7.88 -0.96 -5.61
N ASN A 51 -8.51 -0.92 -4.44
CA ASN A 51 -9.93 -1.21 -4.30
C ASN A 51 -10.57 -0.15 -3.40
N GLY A 52 -10.82 1.01 -3.98
CA GLY A 52 -11.53 2.09 -3.30
C GLY A 52 -12.30 2.98 -4.27
N TYR A 53 -11.98 4.28 -4.29
CA TYR A 53 -12.54 5.20 -5.28
C TYR A 53 -12.12 4.80 -6.69
N ILE A 54 -10.86 4.38 -6.85
CA ILE A 54 -10.33 3.82 -8.07
C ILE A 54 -10.18 2.30 -7.88
N ARG A 55 -10.55 1.55 -8.91
CA ARG A 55 -10.33 0.10 -8.99
C ARG A 55 -9.39 -0.18 -10.14
N ARG A 56 -8.13 -0.46 -9.82
CA ARG A 56 -7.11 -0.73 -10.83
C ARG A 56 -5.98 -1.56 -10.26
N GLU A 57 -5.26 -2.19 -11.18
CA GLU A 57 -4.01 -2.88 -10.90
C GLU A 57 -2.91 -2.27 -11.75
N LEU A 58 -1.75 -2.04 -11.16
CA LEU A 58 -0.57 -1.56 -11.88
C LEU A 58 0.71 -2.14 -11.29
N THR A 59 1.79 -2.07 -12.06
CA THR A 59 3.12 -2.43 -11.59
C THR A 59 4.03 -1.21 -11.71
N ILE A 60 4.73 -0.87 -10.63
CA ILE A 60 5.67 0.25 -10.58
C ILE A 60 7.02 -0.17 -10.03
N SER A 61 8.04 0.65 -10.27
CA SER A 61 9.36 0.49 -9.65
C SER A 61 9.39 0.97 -8.19
N GLY A 62 10.42 0.58 -7.43
CA GLY A 62 10.61 1.09 -6.08
C GLY A 62 10.91 2.59 -6.03
N GLN A 63 11.48 3.14 -7.10
CA GLN A 63 11.73 4.57 -7.23
C GLN A 63 10.42 5.37 -7.31
N GLU A 64 9.42 4.85 -8.02
CA GLU A 64 8.09 5.45 -8.16
C GLU A 64 7.20 5.23 -6.93
N LEU A 65 7.44 4.16 -6.16
CA LEU A 65 6.61 3.76 -5.03
C LEU A 65 6.42 4.87 -3.98
N LYS A 66 7.48 5.62 -3.69
CA LYS A 66 7.44 6.67 -2.66
C LYS A 66 6.45 7.79 -3.03
N ASP A 67 6.48 8.24 -4.28
CA ASP A 67 5.64 9.32 -4.77
C ASP A 67 4.22 8.83 -5.05
N PHE A 68 4.09 7.59 -5.57
CA PHE A 68 2.81 6.92 -5.71
C PHE A 68 2.06 6.86 -4.37
N LEU A 69 2.72 6.43 -3.30
CA LEU A 69 2.13 6.35 -1.96
C LEU A 69 1.60 7.71 -1.48
N LYS A 70 2.33 8.79 -1.75
CA LYS A 70 1.89 10.15 -1.37
C LYS A 70 0.61 10.55 -2.10
N GLY A 71 0.53 10.26 -3.40
CA GLY A 71 -0.65 10.53 -4.22
C GLY A 71 -1.85 9.68 -3.78
N ILE A 72 -1.67 8.35 -3.74
CA ILE A 72 -2.78 7.43 -3.48
C ILE A 72 -3.36 7.60 -2.08
N LEU A 73 -2.54 7.87 -1.06
CA LEU A 73 -3.04 8.09 0.29
C LEU A 73 -3.91 9.34 0.37
N SER A 74 -3.60 10.36 -0.43
CA SER A 74 -4.39 11.60 -0.51
C SER A 74 -5.70 11.40 -1.25
N ILE A 75 -5.72 10.53 -2.27
CA ILE A 75 -6.92 10.24 -3.09
C ILE A 75 -7.84 9.24 -2.37
N GLU A 76 -7.31 8.12 -1.91
CA GLU A 76 -8.07 7.04 -1.30
C GLU A 76 -8.42 7.27 0.16
N PHE A 77 -7.61 8.05 0.89
CA PHE A 77 -7.81 8.26 2.32
C PHE A 77 -7.80 9.75 2.76
N PRO A 78 -8.47 10.67 2.05
CA PRO A 78 -8.35 12.12 2.28
C PRO A 78 -8.77 12.58 3.68
N ARG A 79 -9.65 11.84 4.35
CA ARG A 79 -10.20 12.18 5.68
C ARG A 79 -9.90 11.13 6.75
N SER A 80 -9.07 10.13 6.43
CA SER A 80 -8.70 9.12 7.41
C SER A 80 -7.64 9.69 8.35
N ASN A 81 -7.90 9.65 9.66
CA ASN A 81 -6.86 9.96 10.65
C ASN A 81 -5.95 8.76 10.92
N VAL A 82 -6.50 7.55 10.75
CA VAL A 82 -5.84 6.27 11.00
C VAL A 82 -6.11 5.30 9.85
N LEU A 83 -5.16 4.41 9.61
CA LEU A 83 -5.24 3.32 8.64
C LEU A 83 -4.84 2.00 9.30
N TYR A 84 -5.36 0.90 8.77
CA TYR A 84 -4.94 -0.44 9.17
C TYR A 84 -3.90 -0.95 8.18
N LEU A 85 -2.76 -1.42 8.68
CA LEU A 85 -1.71 -2.06 7.90
C LEU A 85 -1.61 -3.53 8.31
N SER A 86 -1.72 -4.44 7.36
CA SER A 86 -1.54 -5.88 7.55
C SER A 86 -0.56 -6.44 6.52
N GLU A 87 0.12 -7.51 6.88
CA GLU A 87 0.89 -8.29 5.91
C GLU A 87 -0.07 -9.22 5.16
N VAL A 88 0.18 -9.40 3.87
CA VAL A 88 -0.55 -10.32 2.99
C VAL A 88 0.48 -11.12 2.21
N HIS A 89 0.17 -12.39 1.93
CA HIS A 89 1.03 -13.24 1.13
C HIS A 89 0.31 -13.57 -0.18
N SER A 90 0.98 -13.35 -1.30
CA SER A 90 0.48 -13.82 -2.58
C SER A 90 0.88 -15.29 -2.70
N ILE A 91 -0.12 -16.18 -2.82
CA ILE A 91 0.11 -17.57 -3.21
C ILE A 91 0.45 -17.52 -4.70
N ILE A 92 1.72 -17.26 -5.02
CA ILE A 92 2.25 -17.46 -6.37
C ILE A 92 2.52 -18.96 -6.53
#